data_AF-A0A931QGH7-F1
#
_entry.id   AF-A0A931QGH7-F1
#
_cell.length_a   1.000
_cell.length_b   1.000
_cell.length_c   1.000
_cell.angle_alpha   90.00
_cell.angle_beta   90.00
_cell.angle_gamma   90.00
#
_symmetry.space_group_name_H-M   'P 1'
#
loop_
_entity.id
_entity.type
_entity.pdbx_description
1 polymer ?
#
loop_
_entity_poly.entity_id
_entity_poly.type
_entity_poly.pdbx_seq_one_letter_code
_entity_poly.pdbx_strand_id
1 'polypeptide(L)'
;MPEPTYLTPEGEAKLRAELEELKGPKREELSMRLRSAIQMGDLSENADYHKAKEDQGFLEGRIQEIESLLRNVVTIEKNVNRDVVSVGNYVTIQEESLPPETYHVVGAREADPRKGRISNESPIG
;
A
#
# COMPACT_ATOMS: atom_id res chain seq x y z
N MET A 1 11.17 -13.37 12.36
CA MET A 1 10.98 -11.91 12.52
C MET A 1 10.33 -11.42 11.24
N PRO A 2 9.31 -10.55 11.26
CA PRO A 2 8.80 -9.96 10.02
C PRO A 2 9.92 -9.17 9.34
N GLU A 3 10.05 -9.30 8.02
CA GLU A 3 11.05 -8.55 7.26
C GLU A 3 10.73 -7.04 7.29
N PRO A 4 11.73 -6.16 7.45
CA PRO A 4 11.52 -4.73 7.45
C PRO A 4 10.93 -4.29 6.11
N THR A 5 9.80 -3.58 6.16
CA THR A 5 9.17 -3.03 4.96
C THR A 5 9.74 -1.64 4.70
N TYR A 6 10.50 -1.50 3.62
CA TYR A 6 11.03 -0.21 3.20
C TYR A 6 9.96 0.55 2.43
N LEU A 7 9.60 1.73 2.91
CA LEU A 7 8.69 2.63 2.22
C LEU A 7 9.29 4.01 2.07
N THR A 8 8.99 4.65 0.95
CA THR A 8 9.17 6.10 0.82
C THR A 8 8.18 6.84 1.75
N PRO A 9 8.50 8.09 2.15
CA PRO A 9 7.54 8.92 2.90
C PRO A 9 6.20 9.10 2.19
N GLU A 10 6.20 9.12 0.85
CA GLU A 10 4.98 9.19 0.04
C GLU A 10 4.17 7.89 0.14
N GLY A 11 4.83 6.74 0.04
CA GLY A 11 4.19 5.43 0.18
C GLY A 11 3.57 5.22 1.56
N GLU A 12 4.30 5.59 2.61
CA GLU A 12 3.78 5.52 3.98
C GLU A 12 2.56 6.43 4.17
N ALA A 13 2.62 7.67 3.67
CA ALA A 13 1.50 8.60 3.75
C ALA A 13 0.25 8.07 3.01
N LYS A 14 0.43 7.44 1.84
CA LYS A 14 -0.67 6.81 1.10
C LYS A 14 -1.32 5.66 1.88
N LEU A 15 -0.51 4.79 2.47
CA LEU A 15 -1.02 3.68 3.29
C LEU A 15 -1.76 4.18 4.54
N ARG A 16 -1.28 5.27 5.17
CA ARG A 16 -1.97 5.89 6.30
C ARG A 16 -3.32 6.49 5.89
N ALA A 17 -3.36 7.21 4.76
CA ALA A 17 -4.60 7.77 4.24
C ALA A 17 -5.62 6.67 3.87
N GLU A 18 -5.15 5.60 3.21
CA GLU A 18 -5.99 4.43 2.91
C GLU A 18 -6.52 3.78 4.20
N LEU A 19 -5.68 3.63 5.22
CA LEU A 19 -6.07 3.07 6.51
C LEU A 19 -7.14 3.91 7.22
N GLU A 20 -7.01 5.24 7.21
CA GLU A 20 -8.02 6.14 7.79
C GLU A 20 -9.36 6.05 7.07
N GLU A 21 -9.35 6.00 5.73
CA GLU A 21 -10.57 5.83 4.93
C GLU A 21 -11.25 4.50 5.23
N LEU A 22 -10.48 3.42 5.32
CA LEU A 22 -10.99 2.08 5.60
C LEU A 22 -11.54 1.97 7.03
N LYS A 23 -10.85 2.51 8.03
CA LYS A 23 -11.25 2.44 9.45
C LYS A 23 -12.41 3.36 9.80
N GLY A 24 -12.52 4.51 9.13
CA GLY A 24 -13.55 5.51 9.39
C GLY A 24 -14.74 5.31 8.46
N PRO A 25 -14.85 6.12 7.39
CA PRO A 25 -16.07 6.24 6.59
C PRO A 25 -16.54 4.90 6.00
N LYS A 26 -15.63 4.08 5.46
CA LYS A 26 -16.01 2.81 4.83
C LYS A 26 -16.50 1.77 5.84
N ARG A 27 -15.85 1.65 7.00
CA ARG A 27 -16.30 0.74 8.06
C ARG A 27 -17.66 1.15 8.63
N GLU A 28 -17.91 2.46 8.75
CA GLU A 28 -19.21 2.98 9.19
C GLU A 28 -20.31 2.74 8.16
N GLU A 29 -20.05 3.02 6.88
CA GLU A 29 -20.97 2.73 5.77
C GLU A 29 -21.38 1.26 5.76
N LEU A 30 -20.39 0.37 5.89
CA LEU A 30 -20.65 -1.06 5.89
C LEU A 30 -21.44 -1.51 7.13
N SER A 31 -21.16 -0.93 8.28
CA SER A 31 -21.92 -1.16 9.51
C SER A 31 -23.37 -0.71 9.39
N MET A 32 -23.65 0.37 8.64
CA MET A 32 -25.02 0.79 8.33
C MET A 32 -25.71 -0.19 7.37
N ARG A 33 -25.03 -0.62 6.30
CA ARG A 33 -25.55 -1.62 5.36
C ARG A 33 -25.90 -2.94 6.07
N LEU A 34 -25.01 -3.43 6.94
CA LEU A 34 -25.25 -4.63 7.75
C LEU A 34 -26.47 -4.45 8.66
N ARG A 35 -26.59 -3.33 9.38
CA ARG A 35 -27.74 -3.05 10.25
C ARG A 35 -29.05 -2.99 9.46
N SER A 36 -29.04 -2.36 8.29
CA SER A 36 -30.22 -2.30 7.42
C SER A 36 -30.64 -3.69 6.93
N ALA A 37 -29.67 -4.53 6.53
CA ALA A 37 -29.96 -5.89 6.09
C ALA A 37 -30.49 -6.76 7.24
N ILE A 38 -29.98 -6.58 8.47
CA ILE A 38 -30.46 -7.26 9.68
C ILE A 38 -31.93 -6.94 9.97
N GLN A 39 -32.35 -5.69 9.77
CA GLN A 39 -33.74 -5.26 10.01
C GLN A 39 -34.76 -5.88 9.05
N MET A 40 -34.33 -6.39 7.89
CA MET A 40 -35.22 -7.05 6.92
C MET A 40 -35.66 -8.45 7.36
N GLY A 41 -35.10 -8.99 8.44
CA GLY A 41 -35.59 -10.19 9.13
C GLY A 41 -35.00 -11.49 8.62
N ASP A 42 -35.36 -11.92 7.41
CA ASP A 42 -34.86 -13.20 6.88
C ASP A 42 -33.43 -13.04 6.34
N LEU A 43 -32.44 -13.45 7.15
CA LEU A 43 -31.02 -13.33 6.79
C LEU A 43 -30.48 -14.51 5.98
N SER A 44 -31.20 -15.63 5.97
CA SER A 44 -30.77 -16.83 5.23
C SER A 44 -30.76 -16.56 3.74
N GLU A 45 -31.79 -15.87 3.24
CA GLU A 45 -31.97 -15.57 1.82
C GLU A 45 -31.56 -14.14 1.44
N ASN A 46 -31.21 -13.30 2.42
CA ASN A 46 -30.84 -11.91 2.16
C ASN A 46 -29.44 -11.80 1.53
N ALA A 47 -29.42 -11.67 0.20
CA ALA A 47 -28.21 -11.47 -0.58
C ALA A 47 -27.40 -10.23 -0.13
N ASP A 48 -28.06 -9.15 0.29
CA ASP A 48 -27.39 -7.93 0.76
C ASP A 48 -26.68 -8.16 2.10
N TYR A 49 -27.24 -8.98 2.99
CA TYR A 49 -26.57 -9.38 4.24
C TYR A 49 -25.30 -10.18 3.96
N HIS A 50 -25.39 -11.21 3.12
CA HIS A 50 -24.23 -12.05 2.76
C HIS A 50 -23.14 -11.22 2.10
N LYS A 51 -23.50 -10.38 1.14
CA LYS A 51 -22.56 -9.47 0.47
C LYS A 51 -21.92 -8.48 1.44
N ALA A 52 -22.71 -7.84 2.32
CA ALA A 52 -22.16 -6.90 3.29
C ALA A 52 -21.23 -7.58 4.30
N LYS A 53 -21.46 -8.85 4.63
CA LYS A 53 -20.59 -9.63 5.50
C LYS A 53 -19.28 -10.05 4.81
N GLU A 54 -19.35 -10.37 3.53
CA GLU A 54 -18.17 -10.63 2.71
C GLU A 54 -17.32 -9.36 2.52
N ASP A 55 -17.96 -8.24 2.15
CA ASP A 55 -17.34 -6.90 2.07
C ASP A 55 -16.63 -6.56 3.40
N GLN A 56 -17.21 -6.98 4.55
CA GLN A 56 -16.63 -6.75 5.87
C GLN A 56 -15.35 -7.56 6.06
N GLY A 57 -15.37 -8.82 5.67
CA GLY A 57 -14.17 -9.67 5.71
C GLY A 57 -13.02 -9.09 4.90
N PHE A 58 -13.30 -8.62 3.68
CA PHE A 58 -12.29 -8.00 2.83
C PHE A 58 -11.75 -6.69 3.42
N LEU A 59 -12.64 -5.83 3.91
CA LEU A 59 -12.26 -4.56 4.52
C LEU A 59 -11.37 -4.78 5.75
N GLU A 60 -11.76 -5.68 6.66
CA GLU A 60 -10.99 -5.99 7.86
C GLU A 60 -9.64 -6.66 7.52
N GLY A 61 -9.63 -7.55 6.53
CA GLY A 61 -8.39 -8.17 6.03
C GLY A 61 -7.41 -7.12 5.50
N ARG A 62 -7.90 -6.14 4.72
CA ARG A 62 -7.07 -5.05 4.20
C ARG A 62 -6.54 -4.14 5.30
N ILE A 63 -7.37 -3.80 6.30
CA ILE A 63 -6.94 -3.03 7.47
C ILE A 63 -5.81 -3.75 8.19
N GLN A 64 -5.96 -5.05 8.48
CA GLN A 64 -4.95 -5.83 9.17
C GLN A 64 -3.64 -5.90 8.37
N GLU A 65 -3.71 -6.05 7.05
CA GLU A 65 -2.54 -6.03 6.17
C GLU A 65 -1.81 -4.69 6.28
N ILE A 66 -2.51 -3.56 6.09
CA ILE A 66 -1.90 -2.23 6.12
C ILE A 66 -1.31 -1.92 7.49
N GLU A 67 -2.01 -2.25 8.58
CA GLU A 67 -1.46 -2.09 9.93
C GLU A 67 -0.20 -2.92 10.14
N SER A 68 -0.15 -4.14 9.60
CA SER A 68 1.04 -5.00 9.69
C SER A 68 2.21 -4.45 8.90
N LEU A 69 1.96 -3.83 7.75
CA LEU A 69 2.98 -3.14 6.97
C LEU A 69 3.52 -1.95 7.75
N LEU A 70 2.63 -1.05 8.18
CA LEU A 70 3.01 0.18 8.90
C LEU A 70 3.72 -0.08 10.24
N ARG A 71 3.46 -1.22 10.91
CA ARG A 71 4.18 -1.61 12.13
C ARG A 71 5.66 -1.91 11.90
N ASN A 72 6.03 -2.39 10.72
CA ASN A 72 7.40 -2.81 10.39
C ASN A 72 8.05 -1.88 9.34
N VAL A 73 7.51 -0.67 9.19
CA VAL A 73 8.03 0.31 8.23
C VAL A 73 9.34 0.90 8.74
N VAL A 74 10.35 0.86 7.87
CA VAL A 74 11.54 1.69 7.99
C VAL A 74 11.40 2.82 6.97
N THR A 75 11.07 4.01 7.46
CA THR A 75 10.98 5.21 6.62
C THR A 75 12.38 5.60 6.19
N ILE A 76 12.63 5.62 4.90
CA ILE A 76 13.94 6.02 4.39
C ILE A 76 13.90 7.49 4.04
N GLU A 77 14.64 8.28 4.82
CA GLU A 77 14.86 9.68 4.53
C GLU A 77 15.74 9.82 3.27
N LYS A 78 15.53 10.90 2.51
CA LYS A 78 16.36 11.19 1.34
C LYS A 78 17.81 11.29 1.79
N ASN A 79 18.61 10.28 1.42
CA ASN A 79 20.03 10.29 1.74
C ASN A 79 20.69 11.39 0.90
N VAL A 80 21.32 12.36 1.57
CA VAL A 80 22.01 13.49 0.93
C VAL A 80 23.35 13.03 0.32
N ASN A 81 23.81 11.84 0.70
CA ASN A 81 25.03 11.25 0.20
C ASN A 81 24.82 10.71 -1.23
N ARG A 82 25.53 11.30 -2.20
CA ARG A 82 25.41 10.97 -3.64
C ARG A 82 26.27 9.79 -4.06
N ASP A 83 27.13 9.28 -3.18
CA ASP A 83 28.10 8.25 -3.52
C ASP A 83 27.55 6.82 -3.33
N VAL A 84 26.43 6.67 -2.61
CA VAL A 84 25.78 5.37 -2.35
C VAL A 84 24.32 5.43 -2.78
N VAL A 85 23.93 4.51 -3.66
CA VAL A 85 22.52 4.32 -4.03
C VAL A 85 21.82 3.59 -2.90
N SER A 86 20.69 4.13 -2.46
CA SER A 86 19.84 3.53 -1.42
C SER A 86 18.38 3.68 -1.82
N VAL A 87 17.51 2.88 -1.21
CA VAL A 87 16.06 3.02 -1.37
C VAL A 87 15.65 4.46 -1.05
N GLY A 88 14.77 5.06 -1.85
CA GLY A 88 14.39 6.47 -1.77
C GLY A 88 15.17 7.39 -2.71
N ASN A 89 16.30 6.95 -3.28
CA ASN A 89 17.11 7.76 -4.18
C ASN A 89 16.57 7.77 -5.63
N TYR A 90 16.76 8.89 -6.31
CA TYR A 90 16.65 8.96 -7.76
C TYR A 90 18.03 8.73 -8.38
N VAL A 91 18.11 7.81 -9.34
CA VAL A 91 19.35 7.44 -10.04
C VAL A 91 19.15 7.71 -11.53
N THR A 92 20.02 8.52 -12.11
CA THR A 92 20.03 8.77 -13.56
C THR A 92 21.11 7.94 -14.20
N ILE A 93 20.75 7.10 -15.18
CA ILE A 93 21.65 6.27 -15.97
C ILE A 93 21.69 6.84 -17.37
N GLN A 94 22.90 6.97 -17.91
CA GLN A 94 23.15 7.51 -19.25
C GLN A 94 24.03 6.51 -19.99
N GLU A 95 23.46 5.78 -20.93
CA GLU A 95 24.20 4.90 -21.83
C GLU A 95 24.76 5.72 -23.01
N GLU A 96 25.91 5.34 -23.56
CA GLU A 96 26.64 6.16 -24.55
C GLU A 96 25.82 6.54 -25.80
N SER A 97 24.81 5.75 -26.16
CA SER A 97 24.02 5.92 -27.39
C SER A 97 22.54 6.23 -27.15
N LEU A 98 22.10 6.38 -25.90
CA LEU A 98 20.68 6.59 -25.54
C LEU A 98 20.50 7.91 -24.80
N PRO A 99 19.29 8.47 -24.65
CA PRO A 99 19.05 9.57 -23.73
C PRO A 99 19.18 9.12 -22.26
N PRO A 100 19.37 10.05 -21.31
CA PRO A 100 19.46 9.72 -19.89
C PRO A 100 18.10 9.27 -19.36
N GLU A 101 18.11 8.20 -18.58
CA GLU A 101 16.92 7.62 -17.94
C GLU A 101 17.01 7.78 -16.44
N THR A 102 15.93 8.22 -15.79
CA THR A 102 15.90 8.44 -14.34
C THR A 102 14.97 7.44 -13.68
N TYR A 103 15.50 6.72 -12.70
CA TYR A 103 14.83 5.70 -11.92
C TYR A 103 14.70 6.13 -10.46
N HIS A 104 13.60 5.76 -9.82
CA HIS A 104 13.39 5.93 -8.39
C HIS A 104 13.53 4.56 -7.72
N VAL A 105 14.58 4.37 -6.92
CA VAL A 105 14.77 3.13 -6.16
C VAL A 105 13.79 3.13 -5.00
N VAL A 106 12.94 2.11 -4.92
CA VAL A 106 11.87 1.98 -3.93
C VAL A 106 11.84 0.56 -3.36
N GLY A 107 11.06 0.35 -2.30
CA GLY A 107 10.79 -0.99 -1.79
C GLY A 107 9.99 -1.84 -2.79
N ALA A 108 10.07 -3.17 -2.68
CA ALA A 108 9.36 -4.10 -3.56
C ALA A 108 7.85 -3.81 -3.72
N ARG A 109 7.22 -3.29 -2.67
CA ARG A 109 5.78 -2.98 -2.65
C ARG A 109 5.39 -1.69 -3.40
N GLU A 110 6.35 -0.81 -3.66
CA GLU A 110 6.15 0.46 -4.38
C GLU A 110 6.64 0.39 -5.83
N ALA A 111 7.22 -0.74 -6.23
CA ALA A 111 7.82 -0.93 -7.54
C ALA A 111 6.78 -0.86 -8.65
N ASP A 112 7.08 -0.05 -9.66
CA ASP A 112 6.32 0.11 -10.88
C ASP A 112 7.31 0.47 -11.99
N PRO A 113 7.93 -0.53 -12.65
CA PRO A 113 8.97 -0.29 -13.64
C PRO A 113 8.51 0.60 -14.80
N ARG A 114 7.22 0.58 -15.13
CA ARG A 114 6.64 1.44 -16.18
C ARG A 114 6.64 2.92 -15.80
N LYS A 115 6.67 3.23 -14.50
CA LYS A 115 6.79 4.59 -13.96
C LYS A 115 8.21 4.91 -13.47
N GLY A 116 9.19 4.09 -13.84
CA GLY A 116 10.58 4.23 -13.41
C GLY A 116 10.79 3.94 -11.92
N ARG A 117 9.84 3.29 -11.22
CA ARG A 117 9.99 2.89 -9.82
C ARG A 117 10.54 1.47 -9.74
N ILE A 118 11.78 1.34 -9.29
CA ILE A 118 12.53 0.07 -9.32
C ILE A 118 12.65 -0.49 -7.90
N SER A 119 12.36 -1.77 -7.74
CA SER A 119 12.55 -2.47 -6.46
C SER A 119 14.03 -2.64 -6.15
N ASN A 120 14.44 -2.37 -4.91
CA ASN A 120 15.77 -2.71 -4.38
C ASN A 120 16.04 -4.22 -4.27
N GLU A 121 15.05 -5.06 -4.56
CA GLU A 121 15.18 -6.51 -4.60
C GLU A 121 15.20 -7.04 -6.05
N SER A 122 15.16 -6.15 -7.04
CA SER A 122 15.19 -6.52 -8.46
C SER A 122 16.63 -6.57 -9.00
N PRO A 123 16.92 -7.29 -10.09
CA PRO A 123 18.29 -7.39 -10.63
C PRO A 123 18.96 -6.04 -10.99
N ILE A 124 18.17 -4.99 -11.16
CA ILE A 124 18.63 -3.64 -11.50
C ILE A 124 18.70 -2.69 -10.29
N GLY A 125 18.05 -3.03 -9.17
CA GLY A 125 17.95 -2.19 -7.96
C GLY A 125 18.84 -2.69 -6.84
#